data_AF-A0A830FGQ2-F1
#
_entry.id   AF-A0A830FGQ2-F1
#
_cell.length_a   1.000
_cell.length_b   1.000
_cell.length_c   1.000
_cell.angle_alpha   90.00
_cell.angle_beta   90.00
_cell.angle_gamma   90.00
#
_symmetry.space_group_name_H-M   'P 1'
#
loop_
_entity.id
_entity.type
_entity.pdbx_description
1 polymer ?
#
loop_
_entity_poly.entity_id
_entity_poly.type
_entity_poly.pdbx_seq_one_letter_code
_entity_poly.pdbx_strand_id
1 'polypeptide(L)'
;MQSWGANDWLVRFLLQRGLAVVYLLAFLVAARQFRPLAGEDGLLPLGDYADRASVTESPSLFVLVPDDRLVGLAAWTGVALSVVALLAGPYWLPAPYAVPAAMALWAALWLLYLSFVNAGRVFYGYGWESMLLETGFLAVFLGAGPTAPPEFVLWLVRWLLFRNMFGAGLIKLRGDDAWRDLTAMDFHYETQPMPNAGSWFAHHLPDRFHRAEVLGNHVVELAIPFLYFAPQPYASLAALATIGFQAWLMGTGNFAWLNFLTMIQSIALFSDDTLAVALPVDAIRAALGVPTGTPAPTPTFLLVLAVALVVLVLALSVRPALNLLSRDQYMNTSFDPLRLVNTYGAFGSITRARYGLVVEGTNAENPGEGDWREYEFRGQPVKTDERPRQWAPFHLRLDWQLWFAAMRSRPGPRERWLTPFLDRLLDGDERVHRLLRDTPFPADDPPEQIRIIRYRYRFTTPEERAETGDWWRRERLDTYVPATSDPGRRTRRRFR
;
A
#
# COMPACT_ATOMS: atom_id res chain seq x y z
N MET A 1 -1.11 -41.77 -4.18
CA MET A 1 -1.80 -40.46 -4.33
C MET A 1 -1.57 -39.70 -3.04
N GLN A 2 -0.60 -38.78 -3.05
CA GLN A 2 -0.30 -37.94 -1.89
C GLN A 2 -1.49 -37.00 -1.70
N SER A 3 -2.18 -37.09 -0.56
CA SER A 3 -3.31 -36.23 -0.25
C SER A 3 -2.83 -34.79 -0.24
N TRP A 4 -3.40 -33.96 -1.11
CA TRP A 4 -3.31 -32.52 -0.97
C TRP A 4 -3.89 -32.17 0.42
N GLY A 5 -3.10 -31.52 1.29
CA GLY A 5 -3.62 -30.57 2.28
C GLY A 5 -4.02 -31.02 3.71
N ALA A 6 -3.67 -32.20 4.20
CA ALA A 6 -4.05 -32.57 5.57
C ALA A 6 -3.30 -31.82 6.71
N ASN A 7 -2.32 -30.96 6.41
CA ASN A 7 -1.42 -30.46 7.45
C ASN A 7 -0.90 -29.03 7.20
N ASP A 8 -1.69 -28.07 6.70
CA ASP A 8 -1.23 -26.69 6.43
C ASP A 8 -1.42 -25.71 7.60
N TRP A 9 -1.28 -26.20 8.83
CA TRP A 9 -1.53 -25.41 10.04
C TRP A 9 -0.54 -24.25 10.19
N LEU A 10 0.75 -24.50 9.95
CA LEU A 10 1.81 -23.49 10.07
C LEU A 10 1.69 -22.48 8.94
N VAL A 11 1.36 -22.92 7.72
CA VAL A 11 1.05 -22.03 6.59
C VAL A 11 -0.04 -21.03 6.97
N ARG A 12 -1.19 -21.51 7.47
CA ARG A 12 -2.25 -20.63 7.99
C ARG A 12 -1.73 -19.73 9.10
N PHE A 13 -0.96 -20.30 10.03
CA PHE A 13 -0.46 -19.57 11.19
C PHE A 13 0.39 -18.36 10.76
N LEU A 14 1.38 -18.59 9.89
CA LEU A 14 2.28 -17.56 9.40
C LEU A 14 1.57 -16.53 8.55
N LEU A 15 0.63 -16.96 7.68
CA LEU A 15 -0.18 -16.05 6.86
C LEU A 15 -0.98 -15.08 7.74
N GLN A 16 -1.71 -15.59 8.75
CA GLN A 16 -2.49 -14.75 9.67
C GLN A 16 -1.60 -13.77 10.45
N ARG A 17 -0.41 -14.20 10.89
CA ARG A 17 0.53 -13.34 11.63
C ARG A 17 1.14 -12.26 10.74
N GLY A 18 1.56 -12.61 9.52
CA GLY A 18 2.02 -11.65 8.52
C GLY A 18 0.93 -10.63 8.16
N LEU A 19 -0.30 -11.09 7.95
CA LEU A 19 -1.43 -10.23 7.65
C LEU A 19 -1.77 -9.29 8.82
N ALA A 20 -1.65 -9.75 10.06
CA ALA A 20 -1.83 -8.92 11.26
C ALA A 20 -0.79 -7.79 11.32
N VAL A 21 0.46 -8.03 10.92
CA VAL A 21 1.48 -6.97 10.79
C VAL A 21 1.08 -5.93 9.75
N VAL A 22 0.54 -6.36 8.59
CA VAL A 22 0.06 -5.44 7.56
C VAL A 22 -1.10 -4.58 8.07
N TYR A 23 -2.10 -5.20 8.73
CA TYR A 23 -3.21 -4.45 9.34
C TYR A 23 -2.74 -3.49 10.43
N LEU A 24 -1.79 -3.90 11.28
CA LEU A 24 -1.20 -3.03 12.30
C LEU A 24 -0.58 -1.78 11.66
N LEU A 25 0.23 -1.95 10.62
CA LEU A 25 0.84 -0.85 9.89
C LEU A 25 -0.22 0.05 9.23
N ALA A 26 -1.22 -0.55 8.59
CA ALA A 26 -2.29 0.17 7.91
C ALA A 26 -3.15 1.00 8.87
N PHE A 27 -3.48 0.47 10.05
CA PHE A 27 -4.18 1.22 11.09
C PHE A 27 -3.30 2.26 11.80
N LEU A 28 -1.99 2.02 11.95
CA LEU A 28 -1.06 3.06 12.41
C LEU A 28 -0.94 4.21 11.40
N VAL A 29 -0.97 3.92 10.10
CA VAL A 29 -1.08 4.93 9.04
C VAL A 29 -2.39 5.70 9.21
N ALA A 30 -3.52 5.02 9.38
CA ALA A 30 -4.82 5.68 9.58
C ALA A 30 -4.83 6.57 10.84
N ALA A 31 -4.34 6.06 11.97
CA ALA A 31 -4.28 6.78 13.25
C ALA A 31 -3.44 8.06 13.17
N ARG A 32 -2.39 8.08 12.34
CA ARG A 32 -1.47 9.22 12.20
C ARG A 32 -1.81 10.17 11.07
N GLN A 33 -2.40 9.68 9.98
CA GLN A 33 -2.56 10.46 8.75
C GLN A 33 -4.02 10.70 8.36
N PHE A 34 -4.99 9.90 8.82
CA PHE A 34 -6.34 9.99 8.28
C PHE A 34 -7.02 11.32 8.58
N ARG A 35 -7.01 11.78 9.84
CA ARG A 35 -7.67 13.02 10.24
C ARG A 35 -7.23 14.26 9.44
N PRO A 36 -5.92 14.60 9.34
CA PRO A 36 -5.51 15.75 8.54
C PRO A 36 -5.76 15.57 7.03
N LEU A 37 -5.84 14.34 6.50
CA LEU A 37 -6.05 14.12 5.07
C LEU A 37 -7.53 14.08 4.68
N ALA A 38 -8.35 13.35 5.44
CA ALA A 38 -9.72 12.98 5.10
C ALA A 38 -10.68 12.93 6.32
N GLY A 39 -10.27 13.50 7.47
CA GLY A 39 -11.14 13.65 8.64
C GLY A 39 -12.13 14.81 8.50
N GLU A 40 -12.80 15.15 9.59
CA GLU A 40 -13.82 16.21 9.66
C GLU A 40 -13.33 17.53 9.05
N ASP A 41 -12.14 17.98 9.47
CA ASP A 41 -11.44 19.17 8.95
C ASP A 41 -10.27 18.84 8.01
N GLY A 42 -10.24 17.63 7.45
CA GLY A 42 -9.13 17.19 6.60
C GLY A 42 -9.03 17.96 5.29
N LEU A 43 -7.94 17.74 4.54
CA LEU A 43 -7.76 18.29 3.18
C LEU A 43 -8.93 17.97 2.25
N LEU A 44 -9.53 16.80 2.45
CA LEU A 44 -10.79 16.40 1.85
C LEU A 44 -11.78 16.11 3.00
N PRO A 45 -12.65 17.06 3.38
CA PRO A 45 -13.51 16.93 4.56
C PRO A 45 -14.41 15.70 4.54
N LEU A 46 -14.57 15.04 5.69
CA LEU A 46 -15.35 13.81 5.83
C LEU A 46 -16.85 14.04 5.59
N GLY A 47 -17.37 15.22 5.95
CA GLY A 47 -18.76 15.62 5.67
C GLY A 47 -19.09 15.57 4.17
N ASP A 48 -18.20 16.11 3.32
CA ASP A 48 -18.37 16.06 1.85
C ASP A 48 -18.48 14.63 1.31
N TYR A 49 -17.85 13.68 1.98
CA TYR A 49 -17.97 12.26 1.62
C TYR A 49 -19.31 11.71 2.09
N ALA A 50 -19.70 11.93 3.35
CA ALA A 50 -20.95 11.43 3.91
C ALA A 50 -22.19 11.98 3.17
N ASP A 51 -22.15 13.24 2.73
CA ASP A 51 -23.27 13.88 2.00
C ASP A 51 -23.48 13.29 0.60
N ARG A 52 -22.43 12.69 0.01
CA ARG A 52 -22.46 12.19 -1.37
C ARG A 52 -22.50 10.66 -1.45
N ALA A 53 -22.05 9.98 -0.40
CA ALA A 53 -21.93 8.54 -0.38
C ALA A 53 -23.22 7.89 0.12
N SER A 54 -23.64 6.81 -0.54
CA SER A 54 -24.65 5.91 0.00
C SER A 54 -23.99 4.75 0.74
N VAL A 55 -24.62 4.28 1.83
CA VAL A 55 -24.13 3.10 2.59
C VAL A 55 -24.09 1.85 1.69
N THR A 56 -24.90 1.80 0.64
CA THR A 56 -24.93 0.70 -0.33
C THR A 56 -23.76 0.74 -1.33
N GLU A 57 -23.35 1.92 -1.78
CA GLU A 57 -22.27 2.06 -2.79
C GLU A 57 -20.90 2.24 -2.15
N SER A 58 -20.85 2.74 -0.92
CA SER A 58 -19.61 2.97 -0.18
C SER A 58 -19.79 2.61 1.31
N PRO A 59 -19.94 1.31 1.64
CA PRO A 59 -20.12 0.87 3.03
C PRO A 59 -18.99 1.38 3.92
N SER A 60 -19.34 2.18 4.93
CA SER A 60 -18.38 2.76 5.87
C SER A 60 -19.11 3.25 7.12
N LEU A 61 -18.48 3.06 8.28
CA LEU A 61 -18.93 3.66 9.55
C LEU A 61 -18.99 5.19 9.47
N PHE A 62 -18.14 5.80 8.63
CA PHE A 62 -18.01 7.25 8.52
C PHE A 62 -19.05 7.90 7.61
N VAL A 63 -19.82 7.11 6.84
CA VAL A 63 -21.05 7.60 6.19
C VAL A 63 -22.13 7.82 7.25
N LEU A 64 -22.20 6.91 8.24
CA LEU A 64 -23.22 6.96 9.29
C LEU A 64 -22.91 8.05 10.31
N VAL A 65 -21.63 8.19 10.68
CA VAL A 65 -21.16 9.14 11.69
C VAL A 65 -19.83 9.75 11.19
N PRO A 66 -19.87 10.88 10.45
CA PRO A 66 -18.68 11.55 9.94
C PRO A 66 -17.97 12.38 11.02
N ASP A 67 -17.47 11.72 12.06
CA ASP A 67 -16.89 12.35 13.26
C ASP A 67 -15.44 11.91 13.50
N ASP A 68 -14.57 12.88 13.83
CA ASP A 68 -13.14 12.63 14.02
C ASP A 68 -12.83 11.77 15.26
N ARG A 69 -13.69 11.75 16.28
CA ARG A 69 -13.55 10.85 17.44
C ARG A 69 -13.81 9.42 17.01
N LEU A 70 -14.84 9.16 16.19
CA LEU A 70 -15.07 7.82 15.64
C LEU A 70 -13.91 7.37 14.75
N VAL A 71 -13.38 8.26 13.90
CA VAL A 71 -12.17 7.99 13.10
C VAL A 71 -11.00 7.54 13.99
N GLY A 72 -10.74 8.28 15.08
CA GLY A 72 -9.66 7.94 16.01
C GLY A 72 -9.91 6.64 16.76
N LEU A 73 -11.13 6.42 17.24
CA LEU A 73 -11.51 5.18 17.92
C LEU A 73 -11.36 3.99 16.98
N ALA A 74 -11.90 4.06 15.77
CA ALA A 74 -11.78 3.02 14.75
C ALA A 74 -10.32 2.69 14.41
N ALA A 75 -9.46 3.72 14.27
CA ALA A 75 -8.06 3.52 13.97
C ALA A 75 -7.31 2.82 15.11
N TRP A 76 -7.47 3.30 16.34
CA TRP A 76 -6.78 2.72 17.50
C TRP A 76 -7.36 1.37 17.93
N THR A 77 -8.67 1.14 17.77
CA THR A 77 -9.27 -0.19 17.90
C THR A 77 -8.69 -1.14 16.86
N GLY A 78 -8.55 -0.71 15.60
CA GLY A 78 -7.88 -1.48 14.56
C GLY A 78 -6.43 -1.84 14.92
N VAL A 79 -5.66 -0.91 15.48
CA VAL A 79 -4.32 -1.17 16.03
C VAL A 79 -4.37 -2.26 17.10
N ALA A 80 -5.24 -2.11 18.11
CA ALA A 80 -5.35 -3.07 19.21
C ALA A 80 -5.76 -4.47 18.72
N LEU A 81 -6.77 -4.56 17.86
CA LEU A 81 -7.21 -5.83 17.26
C LEU A 81 -6.10 -6.47 16.40
N SER A 82 -5.29 -5.67 15.71
CA SER A 82 -4.16 -6.19 14.93
C SER A 82 -3.09 -6.79 15.83
N VAL A 83 -2.81 -6.17 16.98
CA VAL A 83 -1.91 -6.74 18.01
C VAL A 83 -2.47 -8.04 18.56
N VAL A 84 -3.78 -8.10 18.86
CA VAL A 84 -4.44 -9.34 19.30
C VAL A 84 -4.30 -10.43 18.23
N ALA A 85 -4.50 -10.12 16.94
CA ALA A 85 -4.32 -11.08 15.85
C ALA A 85 -2.87 -11.55 15.70
N LEU A 86 -1.90 -10.64 15.88
CA LEU A 86 -0.47 -10.91 15.82
C LEU A 86 -0.03 -11.86 16.95
N LEU A 87 -0.54 -11.65 18.15
CA LEU A 87 -0.27 -12.49 19.34
C LEU A 87 -1.13 -13.76 19.40
N ALA A 88 -1.80 -14.10 18.29
CA ALA A 88 -2.68 -15.26 18.17
C ALA A 88 -3.79 -15.30 19.24
N GLY A 89 -4.34 -14.14 19.64
CA GLY A 89 -5.40 -13.99 20.65
C GLY A 89 -6.47 -15.10 20.66
N PRO A 90 -7.11 -15.40 19.52
CA PRO A 90 -8.13 -16.45 19.45
C PRO A 90 -7.64 -17.87 19.77
N TYR A 91 -6.35 -18.17 19.65
CA TYR A 91 -5.77 -19.49 19.91
C TYR A 91 -5.76 -19.84 21.40
N TRP A 92 -5.82 -18.82 22.27
CA TRP A 92 -5.85 -18.99 23.73
C TRP A 92 -7.25 -19.30 24.27
N LEU A 93 -8.27 -19.27 23.42
CA LEU A 93 -9.64 -19.63 23.81
C LEU A 93 -9.84 -21.16 23.71
N PRO A 94 -10.58 -21.77 24.64
CA PRO A 94 -10.89 -23.19 24.56
C PRO A 94 -11.77 -23.50 23.34
N ALA A 95 -11.68 -24.73 22.84
CA ALA A 95 -12.66 -25.23 21.88
C ALA A 95 -14.06 -25.23 22.52
N PRO A 96 -15.13 -24.77 21.82
CA PRO A 96 -15.23 -24.47 20.39
C PRO A 96 -15.03 -22.99 20.00
N TYR A 97 -14.62 -22.11 20.92
CA TYR A 97 -14.69 -20.65 20.75
C TYR A 97 -13.57 -20.03 19.91
N ALA A 98 -12.43 -20.71 19.76
CA ALA A 98 -11.27 -20.19 19.03
C ALA A 98 -11.60 -19.79 17.57
N VAL A 99 -12.35 -20.63 16.85
CA VAL A 99 -12.70 -20.39 15.44
C VAL A 99 -13.68 -19.21 15.29
N PRO A 100 -14.85 -19.18 15.98
CA PRO A 100 -15.74 -18.02 15.92
C PRO A 100 -15.08 -16.70 16.36
N ALA A 101 -14.23 -16.74 17.39
CA ALA A 101 -13.51 -15.55 17.84
C ALA A 101 -12.53 -15.04 16.79
N ALA A 102 -11.81 -15.93 16.09
CA ALA A 102 -10.96 -15.54 14.97
C ALA A 102 -11.75 -14.94 13.81
N MET A 103 -12.89 -15.56 13.45
CA MET A 103 -13.78 -15.01 12.43
C MET A 103 -14.23 -13.60 12.78
N ALA A 104 -14.69 -13.37 14.03
CA ALA A 104 -15.13 -12.08 14.51
C ALA A 104 -13.99 -11.04 14.51
N LEU A 105 -12.79 -11.44 14.94
CA LEU A 105 -11.61 -10.58 14.95
C LEU A 105 -11.23 -10.10 13.54
N TRP A 106 -11.13 -11.03 12.58
CA TRP A 106 -10.79 -10.69 11.19
C TRP A 106 -11.91 -9.90 10.52
N ALA A 107 -13.18 -10.20 10.81
CA ALA A 107 -14.30 -9.44 10.28
C ALA A 107 -14.32 -8.01 10.82
N ALA A 108 -14.01 -7.82 12.10
CA ALA A 108 -13.88 -6.49 12.70
C ALA A 108 -12.73 -5.68 12.08
N LEU A 109 -11.55 -6.29 11.93
CA LEU A 109 -10.42 -5.65 11.24
C LEU A 109 -10.79 -5.23 9.81
N TRP A 110 -11.45 -6.13 9.07
CA TRP A 110 -11.89 -5.88 7.70
C TRP A 110 -12.93 -4.75 7.61
N LEU A 111 -13.98 -4.77 8.43
CA LEU A 111 -15.04 -3.74 8.45
C LEU A 111 -14.50 -2.36 8.83
N LEU A 112 -13.63 -2.30 9.85
CA LEU A 112 -12.98 -1.07 10.25
C LEU A 112 -12.11 -0.52 9.10
N TYR A 113 -11.32 -1.39 8.45
CA TYR A 113 -10.46 -0.96 7.37
C TYR A 113 -11.21 -0.54 6.11
N LEU A 114 -12.30 -1.24 5.77
CA LEU A 114 -13.19 -0.90 4.66
C LEU A 114 -13.72 0.52 4.82
N SER A 115 -14.06 0.91 6.05
CA SER A 115 -14.54 2.25 6.38
C SER A 115 -13.51 3.33 6.02
N PHE A 116 -12.23 3.10 6.34
CA PHE A 116 -11.14 4.00 5.97
C PHE A 116 -10.88 4.03 4.47
N VAL A 117 -10.86 2.87 3.80
CA VAL A 117 -10.61 2.80 2.35
C VAL A 117 -11.70 3.54 1.57
N ASN A 118 -12.95 3.38 1.97
CA ASN A 118 -14.08 4.01 1.30
C ASN A 118 -14.16 5.53 1.55
N ALA A 119 -13.93 5.99 2.79
CA ALA A 119 -13.94 7.42 3.12
C ALA A 119 -12.67 8.18 2.69
N GLY A 120 -11.53 7.49 2.61
CA GLY A 120 -10.22 8.10 2.34
C GLY A 120 -10.00 8.61 0.92
N ARG A 121 -10.91 8.29 -0.03
CA ARG A 121 -10.90 8.76 -1.42
C ARG A 121 -9.52 8.61 -2.08
N VAL A 122 -8.99 9.68 -2.68
CA VAL A 122 -7.71 9.64 -3.42
C VAL A 122 -6.53 9.19 -2.54
N PHE A 123 -6.57 9.49 -1.24
CA PHE A 123 -5.54 9.08 -0.29
C PHE A 123 -5.59 7.59 0.05
N TYR A 124 -6.64 6.86 -0.31
CA TYR A 124 -6.79 5.41 -0.11
C TYR A 124 -7.14 4.66 -1.42
N GLY A 125 -7.05 5.32 -2.57
CA GLY A 125 -7.40 4.78 -3.89
C GLY A 125 -6.32 3.91 -4.54
N TYR A 126 -5.64 3.07 -3.75
CA TYR A 126 -4.48 2.29 -4.24
C TYR A 126 -4.79 0.78 -4.31
N GLY A 127 -4.12 0.06 -5.22
CA GLY A 127 -4.35 -1.37 -5.43
C GLY A 127 -4.12 -2.21 -4.17
N TRP A 128 -3.08 -1.91 -3.40
CA TRP A 128 -2.76 -2.63 -2.16
C TRP A 128 -3.78 -2.41 -1.03
N GLU A 129 -4.63 -1.38 -1.13
CA GLU A 129 -5.72 -1.11 -0.18
C GLU A 129 -6.86 -2.11 -0.40
N SER A 130 -7.26 -2.27 -1.67
CA SER A 130 -8.24 -3.29 -2.07
C SER A 130 -7.69 -4.70 -1.86
N MET A 131 -6.39 -4.90 -2.09
CA MET A 131 -5.72 -6.18 -1.85
C MET A 131 -5.72 -6.58 -0.37
N LEU A 132 -5.52 -5.62 0.54
CA LEU A 132 -5.58 -5.86 1.99
C LEU A 132 -7.00 -6.21 2.43
N LEU A 133 -8.02 -5.53 1.89
CA LEU A 133 -9.41 -5.85 2.15
C LEU A 133 -9.78 -7.25 1.67
N GLU A 134 -9.41 -7.59 0.44
CA GLU A 134 -9.69 -8.91 -0.12
C GLU A 134 -8.99 -10.02 0.70
N THR A 135 -7.72 -9.83 1.05
CA THR A 135 -6.97 -10.80 1.87
C THR A 135 -7.55 -10.91 3.28
N GLY A 136 -7.95 -9.79 3.90
CA GLY A 136 -8.58 -9.77 5.22
C GLY A 136 -9.95 -10.43 5.26
N PHE A 137 -10.75 -10.24 4.21
CA PHE A 137 -12.03 -10.92 4.09
C PHE A 137 -11.85 -12.44 4.00
N LEU A 138 -10.91 -12.92 3.19
CA LEU A 138 -10.57 -14.35 3.14
C LEU A 138 -10.08 -14.86 4.50
N ALA A 139 -9.32 -14.06 5.25
CA ALA A 139 -8.79 -14.44 6.56
C ALA A 139 -9.86 -14.72 7.62
N VAL A 140 -11.06 -14.15 7.47
CA VAL A 140 -12.24 -14.48 8.29
C VAL A 140 -12.46 -15.99 8.30
N PHE A 141 -12.28 -16.67 7.17
CA PHE A 141 -12.65 -18.08 7.01
C PHE A 141 -11.46 -19.05 7.18
N LEU A 142 -10.28 -18.58 7.58
CA LEU A 142 -9.09 -19.44 7.71
C LEU A 142 -9.11 -20.37 8.93
N GLY A 143 -10.00 -20.14 9.90
CA GLY A 143 -10.02 -20.87 11.18
C GLY A 143 -8.89 -20.45 12.13
N ALA A 144 -8.77 -21.14 13.27
CA ALA A 144 -7.80 -20.84 14.32
C ALA A 144 -7.54 -22.05 15.24
N GLY A 145 -6.58 -21.88 16.17
CA GLY A 145 -6.30 -22.88 17.19
C GLY A 145 -5.75 -24.19 16.60
N PRO A 146 -6.14 -25.35 17.14
CA PRO A 146 -5.63 -26.65 16.70
C PRO A 146 -6.28 -27.17 15.42
N THR A 147 -7.29 -26.49 14.87
CA THR A 147 -8.00 -26.98 13.68
C THR A 147 -7.13 -26.86 12.43
N ALA A 148 -7.32 -27.78 11.49
CA ALA A 148 -6.86 -27.61 10.12
C ALA A 148 -7.48 -26.33 9.50
N PRO A 149 -6.75 -25.62 8.63
CA PRO A 149 -7.36 -24.60 7.78
C PRO A 149 -8.32 -25.24 6.78
N PRO A 150 -9.42 -24.56 6.38
CA PRO A 150 -10.14 -24.94 5.18
C PRO A 150 -9.26 -24.67 3.95
N GLU A 151 -8.77 -25.73 3.30
CA GLU A 151 -7.86 -25.63 2.15
C GLU A 151 -8.41 -24.74 1.03
N PHE A 152 -9.74 -24.78 0.81
CA PHE A 152 -10.40 -23.93 -0.16
C PHE A 152 -10.06 -22.45 0.01
N VAL A 153 -9.96 -21.97 1.26
CA VAL A 153 -9.62 -20.56 1.52
C VAL A 153 -8.17 -20.26 1.16
N LEU A 154 -7.25 -21.19 1.39
CA LEU A 154 -5.86 -21.06 0.93
C LEU A 154 -5.81 -20.99 -0.61
N TRP A 155 -6.58 -21.83 -1.31
CA TRP A 155 -6.70 -21.76 -2.77
C TRP A 155 -7.25 -20.41 -3.26
N LEU A 156 -8.19 -19.80 -2.54
CA LEU A 156 -8.68 -18.46 -2.86
C LEU A 156 -7.59 -17.39 -2.66
N VAL A 157 -6.72 -17.54 -1.66
CA VAL A 157 -5.53 -16.67 -1.51
C VAL A 157 -4.56 -16.88 -2.68
N ARG A 158 -4.34 -18.12 -3.14
CA ARG A 158 -3.54 -18.40 -4.34
C ARG A 158 -4.14 -17.76 -5.58
N TRP A 159 -5.47 -17.79 -5.72
CA TRP A 159 -6.17 -17.11 -6.82
C TRP A 159 -6.02 -15.58 -6.78
N LEU A 160 -6.10 -14.98 -5.60
CA LEU A 160 -5.82 -13.56 -5.40
C LEU A 160 -4.37 -13.24 -5.82
N LEU A 161 -3.40 -13.99 -5.30
CA LEU A 161 -1.98 -13.80 -5.61
C LEU A 161 -1.71 -13.97 -7.11
N PHE A 162 -2.33 -14.96 -7.76
CA PHE A 162 -2.27 -15.14 -9.20
C PHE A 162 -2.77 -13.89 -9.93
N ARG A 163 -3.96 -13.39 -9.58
CA ARG A 163 -4.51 -12.16 -10.20
C ARG A 163 -3.60 -10.96 -9.99
N ASN A 164 -2.95 -10.85 -8.84
CA ASN A 164 -1.99 -9.79 -8.56
C ASN A 164 -0.77 -9.87 -9.48
N MET A 165 -0.05 -10.99 -9.44
CA MET A 165 1.20 -11.18 -10.18
C MET A 165 0.97 -11.22 -11.69
N PHE A 166 0.00 -12.02 -12.13
CA PHE A 166 -0.34 -12.16 -13.55
C PHE A 166 -0.95 -10.88 -14.12
N GLY A 167 -1.83 -10.21 -13.37
CA GLY A 167 -2.39 -8.92 -13.76
C GLY A 167 -1.32 -7.84 -13.91
N ALA A 168 -0.32 -7.81 -13.01
CA ALA A 168 0.82 -6.91 -13.07
C ALA A 168 1.73 -7.20 -14.27
N GLY A 169 2.00 -8.46 -14.60
CA GLY A 169 2.80 -8.81 -15.78
C GLY A 169 2.09 -8.45 -17.10
N LEU A 170 0.79 -8.75 -17.19
CA LEU A 170 0.01 -8.48 -18.41
C LEU A 170 -0.09 -6.98 -18.70
N ILE A 171 -0.33 -6.15 -17.67
CA ILE A 171 -0.44 -4.71 -17.87
C ILE A 171 0.90 -4.09 -18.29
N LYS A 172 2.03 -4.64 -17.86
CA LYS A 172 3.36 -4.21 -18.32
C LYS A 172 3.57 -4.49 -19.80
N LEU A 173 3.28 -5.73 -20.25
CA LEU A 173 3.40 -6.07 -21.67
C LEU A 173 2.48 -5.24 -22.57
N ARG A 174 1.28 -4.90 -22.08
CA ARG A 174 0.26 -4.16 -22.84
C ARG A 174 0.45 -2.65 -22.78
N GLY A 175 0.95 -2.14 -21.66
CA GLY A 175 0.88 -0.72 -21.31
C GLY A 175 2.00 0.14 -21.85
N ASP A 176 3.14 -0.45 -22.23
CA ASP A 176 4.31 0.31 -22.69
C ASP A 176 5.26 -0.51 -23.56
N ASP A 177 5.86 0.12 -24.56
CA ASP A 177 6.92 -0.49 -25.38
C ASP A 177 8.20 -0.73 -24.57
N ALA A 178 8.50 0.10 -23.56
CA ALA A 178 9.72 -0.07 -22.74
C ALA A 178 9.78 -1.42 -22.01
N TRP A 179 8.64 -2.01 -21.68
CA TRP A 179 8.59 -3.37 -21.11
C TRP A 179 8.88 -4.45 -22.14
N ARG A 180 8.47 -4.24 -23.40
CA ARG A 180 8.69 -5.18 -24.52
C ARG A 180 10.11 -5.07 -25.07
N ASP A 181 10.68 -3.87 -25.08
CA ASP A 181 12.03 -3.58 -25.52
C ASP A 181 13.09 -3.83 -24.43
N LEU A 182 12.67 -4.27 -23.23
CA LEU A 182 13.51 -4.58 -22.07
C LEU A 182 14.29 -3.39 -21.49
N THR A 183 13.77 -2.17 -21.65
CA THR A 183 14.40 -0.90 -21.21
C THR A 183 13.66 -0.23 -20.05
N ALA A 184 12.58 -0.83 -19.54
CA ALA A 184 11.78 -0.23 -18.46
C ALA A 184 12.60 0.13 -17.21
N MET A 185 13.55 -0.73 -16.82
CA MET A 185 14.37 -0.53 -15.62
C MET A 185 15.46 0.55 -15.78
N ASP A 186 15.78 0.95 -17.01
CA ASP A 186 16.68 2.08 -17.28
C ASP A 186 16.11 3.39 -16.70
N PHE A 187 14.79 3.47 -16.55
CA PHE A 187 14.09 4.65 -16.02
C PHE A 187 13.49 4.41 -14.64
N HIS A 188 12.93 3.22 -14.40
CA HIS A 188 11.99 3.00 -13.30
C HIS A 188 12.60 3.29 -11.91
N TYR A 189 13.85 2.91 -11.67
CA TYR A 189 14.49 3.12 -10.38
C TYR A 189 14.52 4.59 -9.93
N GLU A 190 14.69 5.51 -10.87
CA GLU A 190 14.70 6.94 -10.61
C GLU A 190 13.28 7.51 -10.55
N THR A 191 12.44 7.11 -11.50
CA THR A 191 11.14 7.76 -11.73
C THR A 191 9.99 7.20 -10.89
N GLN A 192 10.20 6.07 -10.20
CA GLN A 192 9.23 5.46 -9.29
C GLN A 192 8.72 6.42 -8.20
N PRO A 193 7.58 6.13 -7.54
CA PRO A 193 6.93 7.05 -6.61
C PRO A 193 7.84 7.59 -5.52
N MET A 194 8.50 6.65 -4.83
CA MET A 194 9.30 6.93 -3.65
C MET A 194 10.56 6.06 -3.66
N PRO A 195 11.59 6.44 -4.43
CA PRO A 195 12.87 5.75 -4.42
C PRO A 195 13.52 5.79 -3.03
N ASN A 196 14.27 4.74 -2.71
CA ASN A 196 15.11 4.64 -1.52
C ASN A 196 16.60 4.64 -1.95
N ALA A 197 17.51 4.48 -0.98
CA ALA A 197 18.94 4.39 -1.29
C ALA A 197 19.27 3.19 -2.22
N GLY A 198 18.57 2.06 -2.07
CA GLY A 198 18.74 0.89 -2.94
C GLY A 198 18.39 1.20 -4.39
N SER A 199 17.38 2.03 -4.64
CA SER A 199 17.02 2.51 -5.97
C SER A 199 18.17 3.22 -6.68
N TRP A 200 18.91 4.08 -5.97
CA TRP A 200 20.06 4.80 -6.54
C TRP A 200 21.15 3.82 -6.96
N PHE A 201 21.49 2.84 -6.10
CA PHE A 201 22.50 1.83 -6.44
C PHE A 201 22.05 0.95 -7.60
N ALA A 202 20.80 0.50 -7.58
CA ALA A 202 20.25 -0.35 -8.62
C ALA A 202 20.21 0.39 -9.97
N HIS A 203 19.85 1.67 -10.00
CA HIS A 203 19.83 2.48 -11.22
C HIS A 203 21.17 2.49 -11.97
N HIS A 204 22.27 2.49 -11.23
CA HIS A 204 23.64 2.51 -11.79
C HIS A 204 24.19 1.13 -12.16
N LEU A 205 23.40 0.07 -12.04
CA LEU A 205 23.80 -1.24 -12.58
C LEU A 205 23.85 -1.20 -14.11
N PRO A 206 24.64 -2.06 -14.77
CA PRO A 206 24.81 -2.02 -16.22
C PRO A 206 23.51 -2.37 -16.97
N ASP A 207 23.32 -1.83 -18.18
CA ASP A 207 22.14 -2.10 -19.04
C ASP A 207 21.84 -3.59 -19.24
N ARG A 208 22.87 -4.44 -19.26
CA ARG A 208 22.70 -5.90 -19.37
C ARG A 208 21.95 -6.48 -18.17
N PHE A 209 22.22 -5.94 -16.97
CA PHE A 209 21.49 -6.29 -15.75
C PHE A 209 20.04 -5.83 -15.86
N HIS A 210 19.79 -4.58 -16.26
CA HIS A 210 18.44 -4.04 -16.43
C HIS A 210 17.59 -4.85 -17.42
N ARG A 211 18.16 -5.24 -18.56
CA ARG A 211 17.46 -6.11 -19.54
C ARG A 211 17.15 -7.48 -18.96
N ALA A 212 18.09 -8.09 -18.24
CA ALA A 212 17.89 -9.37 -17.57
C ALA A 212 16.83 -9.26 -16.47
N GLU A 213 16.78 -8.13 -15.76
CA GLU A 213 15.78 -7.83 -14.75
C GLU A 213 14.38 -7.68 -15.37
N VAL A 214 14.24 -6.97 -16.50
CA VAL A 214 12.93 -6.88 -17.19
C VAL A 214 12.47 -8.26 -17.66
N LEU A 215 13.37 -9.09 -18.19
CA LEU A 215 13.02 -10.47 -18.54
C LEU A 215 12.63 -11.28 -17.29
N GLY A 216 13.35 -11.11 -16.19
CA GLY A 216 13.04 -11.73 -14.89
C GLY A 216 11.66 -11.32 -14.36
N ASN A 217 11.30 -10.03 -14.46
CA ASN A 217 9.96 -9.52 -14.16
C ASN A 217 8.91 -10.30 -14.95
N HIS A 218 9.07 -10.40 -16.27
CA HIS A 218 8.13 -11.14 -17.12
C HIS A 218 8.00 -12.61 -16.73
N VAL A 219 9.12 -13.29 -16.43
CA VAL A 219 9.07 -14.69 -15.99
C VAL A 219 8.33 -14.83 -14.65
N VAL A 220 8.66 -14.01 -13.66
CA VAL A 220 8.07 -14.12 -12.31
C VAL A 220 6.61 -13.68 -12.28
N GLU A 221 6.21 -12.73 -13.11
CA GLU A 221 4.85 -12.22 -13.15
C GLU A 221 3.95 -12.95 -14.16
N LEU A 222 4.49 -13.60 -15.20
CA LEU A 222 3.67 -14.25 -16.23
C LEU A 222 3.80 -15.77 -16.27
N ALA A 223 4.96 -16.34 -15.96
CA ALA A 223 5.16 -17.79 -16.03
C ALA A 223 5.04 -18.46 -14.65
N ILE A 224 5.72 -17.92 -13.64
CA ILE A 224 5.71 -18.46 -12.28
C ILE A 224 4.30 -18.56 -11.66
N PRO A 225 3.33 -17.66 -11.92
CA PRO A 225 2.00 -17.78 -11.31
C PRO A 225 1.26 -19.06 -11.68
N PHE A 226 1.54 -19.68 -12.84
CA PHE A 226 0.95 -20.97 -13.19
C PHE A 226 1.43 -22.10 -12.27
N LEU A 227 2.64 -21.99 -11.72
CA LEU A 227 3.18 -22.96 -10.76
C LEU A 227 2.53 -22.83 -9.37
N TYR A 228 1.76 -21.77 -9.09
CA TYR A 228 1.02 -21.62 -7.83
C TYR A 228 0.00 -22.73 -7.61
N PHE A 229 -0.45 -23.38 -8.69
CA PHE A 229 -1.42 -24.47 -8.68
C PHE A 229 -0.78 -25.85 -8.90
N ALA A 230 0.55 -25.91 -9.03
CA ALA A 230 1.27 -27.16 -9.19
C ALA A 230 1.40 -27.93 -7.85
N PRO A 231 1.64 -29.25 -7.88
CA PRO A 231 1.97 -30.01 -6.67
C PRO A 231 3.24 -29.51 -5.98
N GLN A 232 3.40 -29.83 -4.70
CA GLN A 232 4.68 -29.61 -4.01
C GLN A 232 5.79 -30.49 -4.61
N PRO A 233 7.05 -30.00 -4.68
CA PRO A 233 7.56 -28.74 -4.14
C PRO A 233 7.46 -27.55 -5.11
N TYR A 234 6.88 -27.71 -6.30
CA TYR A 234 6.88 -26.66 -7.34
C TYR A 234 6.15 -25.39 -6.89
N ALA A 235 5.03 -25.53 -6.18
CA ALA A 235 4.33 -24.37 -5.59
C ALA A 235 5.21 -23.63 -4.55
N SER A 236 5.97 -24.36 -3.73
CA SER A 236 6.93 -23.76 -2.79
C SER A 236 8.09 -23.05 -3.50
N LEU A 237 8.61 -23.61 -4.59
CA LEU A 237 9.63 -22.95 -5.42
C LEU A 237 9.09 -21.67 -6.06
N ALA A 238 7.83 -21.69 -6.53
CA ALA A 238 7.15 -20.52 -7.05
C ALA A 238 6.94 -19.45 -5.96
N ALA A 239 6.66 -19.88 -4.72
CA ALA A 239 6.58 -19.00 -3.56
C ALA A 239 7.91 -18.31 -3.28
N LEU A 240 9.02 -19.05 -3.27
CA LEU A 240 10.36 -18.50 -3.06
C LEU A 240 10.75 -17.51 -4.16
N ALA A 241 10.48 -17.84 -5.43
CA ALA A 241 10.72 -16.94 -6.55
C ALA A 241 9.91 -15.63 -6.42
N THR A 242 8.63 -15.75 -6.06
CA THR A 242 7.74 -14.60 -5.85
C THR A 242 8.19 -13.76 -4.65
N ILE A 243 8.55 -14.39 -3.54
CA ILE A 243 9.04 -13.70 -2.34
C ILE A 243 10.34 -12.97 -2.62
N GLY A 244 11.31 -13.63 -3.27
CA GLY A 244 12.58 -13.01 -3.63
C GLY A 244 12.39 -11.80 -4.55
N PHE A 245 11.51 -11.92 -5.54
CA PHE A 245 11.14 -10.83 -6.42
C PHE A 245 10.50 -9.64 -5.67
N GLN A 246 9.53 -9.90 -4.80
CA GLN A 246 8.89 -8.86 -4.01
C GLN A 246 9.85 -8.21 -2.99
N ALA A 247 10.77 -8.99 -2.42
CA ALA A 247 11.83 -8.49 -1.55
C ALA A 247 12.80 -7.56 -2.30
N TRP A 248 13.17 -7.90 -3.54
CA TRP A 248 13.98 -7.04 -4.40
C TRP A 248 13.28 -5.70 -4.65
N LEU A 249 12.00 -5.72 -5.09
CA LEU A 249 11.22 -4.50 -5.32
C LEU A 249 11.10 -3.64 -4.06
N MET A 250 10.94 -4.25 -2.89
CA MET A 250 10.86 -3.51 -1.61
C MET A 250 12.23 -2.97 -1.17
N GLY A 251 13.32 -3.65 -1.52
CA GLY A 251 14.69 -3.20 -1.26
C GLY A 251 15.13 -2.05 -2.15
N THR A 252 14.55 -1.94 -3.35
CA THR A 252 14.88 -0.93 -4.36
C THR A 252 13.76 0.08 -4.61
N GLY A 253 12.74 0.14 -3.75
CA GLY A 253 11.63 1.07 -3.85
C GLY A 253 10.72 1.05 -2.61
N ASN A 254 9.86 2.07 -2.47
CA ASN A 254 8.91 2.16 -1.36
C ASN A 254 7.45 2.06 -1.85
N PHE A 255 6.93 0.84 -2.04
CA PHE A 255 5.56 0.60 -2.52
C PHE A 255 4.53 0.33 -1.43
N ALA A 256 4.58 1.10 -0.34
CA ALA A 256 3.77 0.85 0.87
C ALA A 256 3.87 -0.64 1.28
N TRP A 257 2.76 -1.28 1.64
CA TRP A 257 2.74 -2.71 1.94
C TRP A 257 2.44 -3.60 0.73
N LEU A 258 2.45 -3.10 -0.52
CA LEU A 258 2.16 -3.91 -1.70
C LEU A 258 3.04 -5.16 -1.77
N ASN A 259 4.37 -4.97 -1.74
CA ASN A 259 5.31 -6.08 -1.84
C ASN A 259 5.24 -6.98 -0.61
N PHE A 260 5.19 -6.37 0.58
CA PHE A 260 5.11 -7.12 1.84
C PHE A 260 3.86 -8.01 1.91
N LEU A 261 2.69 -7.46 1.56
CA LEU A 261 1.45 -8.24 1.51
C LEU A 261 1.50 -9.35 0.45
N THR A 262 2.12 -9.10 -0.71
CA THR A 262 2.31 -10.12 -1.75
C THR A 262 3.22 -11.27 -1.27
N MET A 263 4.27 -10.96 -0.50
CA MET A 263 5.09 -11.98 0.18
C MET A 263 4.27 -12.79 1.19
N ILE A 264 3.42 -12.14 1.99
CA ILE A 264 2.55 -12.84 2.93
C ILE A 264 1.54 -13.74 2.21
N GLN A 265 0.96 -13.29 1.10
CA GLN A 265 0.04 -14.13 0.29
C GLN A 265 0.76 -15.35 -0.30
N SER A 266 2.03 -15.20 -0.66
CA SER A 266 2.86 -16.31 -1.16
C SER A 266 3.09 -17.41 -0.12
N ILE A 267 2.85 -17.13 1.17
CA ILE A 267 2.88 -18.16 2.22
C ILE A 267 1.86 -19.26 1.92
N ALA A 268 0.71 -18.93 1.33
CA ALA A 268 -0.34 -19.90 0.98
C ALA A 268 0.11 -20.96 -0.05
N LEU A 269 1.25 -20.77 -0.71
CA LEU A 269 1.82 -21.69 -1.70
C LEU A 269 2.71 -22.77 -1.08
N PHE A 270 3.13 -22.61 0.18
CA PHE A 270 3.84 -23.65 0.91
C PHE A 270 2.88 -24.71 1.45
N SER A 271 3.46 -25.78 1.99
CA SER A 271 2.83 -26.77 2.88
C SER A 271 3.64 -26.89 4.16
N ASP A 272 3.07 -27.38 5.27
CA ASP A 272 3.87 -27.60 6.48
C ASP A 272 5.00 -28.61 6.23
N ASP A 273 4.80 -29.62 5.38
CA ASP A 273 5.84 -30.60 5.00
C ASP A 273 7.06 -29.91 4.37
N THR A 274 6.82 -28.97 3.44
CA THR A 274 7.90 -28.19 2.82
C THR A 274 8.55 -27.20 3.79
N LEU A 275 7.79 -26.63 4.72
CA LEU A 275 8.33 -25.73 5.74
C LEU A 275 9.12 -26.47 6.81
N ALA A 276 8.76 -27.73 7.11
CA ALA A 276 9.43 -28.58 8.08
C ALA A 276 10.89 -28.90 7.70
N VAL A 277 11.26 -28.72 6.43
CA VAL A 277 12.65 -28.82 5.96
C VAL A 277 13.54 -27.74 6.61
N ALA A 278 12.98 -26.55 6.89
CA ALA A 278 13.74 -25.40 7.39
C ALA A 278 13.28 -24.91 8.78
N LEU A 279 12.07 -25.25 9.22
CA LEU A 279 11.47 -24.74 10.45
C LEU A 279 11.05 -25.90 11.37
N PRO A 280 11.27 -25.79 12.69
CA PRO A 280 10.86 -26.81 13.64
C PRO A 280 9.34 -26.72 13.94
N VAL A 281 8.51 -27.18 13.01
CA VAL A 281 7.03 -27.04 13.04
C VAL A 281 6.43 -27.56 14.35
N ASP A 282 6.82 -28.75 14.79
CA ASP A 282 6.30 -29.34 16.03
C ASP A 282 6.74 -28.58 17.28
N ALA A 283 7.95 -28.03 17.30
CA ALA A 283 8.41 -27.19 18.41
C ALA A 283 7.61 -25.88 18.48
N ILE A 284 7.27 -25.29 17.32
CA ILE A 284 6.42 -24.09 17.24
C ILE A 284 5.01 -24.41 17.76
N ARG A 285 4.43 -25.54 17.35
CA ARG A 285 3.11 -25.98 17.83
C ARG A 285 3.11 -26.20 19.35
N ALA A 286 4.13 -26.90 19.86
CA ALA A 286 4.30 -27.14 21.29
C ALA A 286 4.45 -25.83 22.09
N ALA A 287 5.23 -24.87 21.60
CA ALA A 287 5.41 -23.56 22.23
C ALA A 287 4.10 -22.75 22.32
N LEU A 288 3.15 -23.01 21.42
CA LEU A 288 1.84 -22.35 21.37
C LEU A 288 0.73 -23.17 22.06
N GLY A 289 1.09 -24.27 22.73
CA GLY A 289 0.11 -25.15 23.39
C GLY A 289 -0.82 -25.88 22.41
N VAL A 290 -0.42 -25.99 21.15
CA VAL A 290 -1.19 -26.70 20.12
C VAL A 290 -0.69 -28.16 20.04
N PRO A 291 -1.59 -29.16 20.00
CA PRO A 291 -1.20 -30.56 19.85
C PRO A 291 -0.26 -30.77 18.64
N THR A 292 0.82 -31.50 18.87
CA THR A 292 1.73 -31.95 17.79
C THR A 292 1.11 -33.12 17.02
N GLY A 293 1.50 -33.31 15.76
CA GLY A 293 0.91 -34.33 14.89
C GLY A 293 -0.26 -33.83 14.03
N THR A 294 -1.30 -34.65 13.82
CA THR A 294 -2.40 -34.31 12.91
C THR A 294 -3.30 -33.21 13.51
N PRO A 295 -3.55 -32.10 12.79
CA PRO A 295 -4.46 -31.05 13.25
C PRO A 295 -5.87 -31.59 13.50
N ALA A 296 -6.61 -30.94 14.40
CA ALA A 296 -8.01 -31.25 14.62
C ALA A 296 -8.82 -30.98 13.32
N PRO A 297 -9.88 -31.74 13.02
CA PRO A 297 -10.65 -31.55 11.81
C PRO A 297 -11.28 -30.15 11.76
N THR A 298 -11.41 -29.61 10.55
CA THR A 298 -12.11 -28.35 10.31
C THR A 298 -13.58 -28.49 10.74
N PRO A 299 -14.12 -27.59 11.60
CA PRO A 299 -15.52 -27.64 12.00
C PRO A 299 -16.46 -27.56 10.80
N THR A 300 -17.55 -28.35 10.81
CA THR A 300 -18.48 -28.46 9.68
C THR A 300 -19.08 -27.12 9.26
N PHE A 301 -19.46 -26.26 10.23
CA PHE A 301 -19.98 -24.93 9.91
C PHE A 301 -18.97 -24.07 9.13
N LEU A 302 -17.69 -24.13 9.51
CA LEU A 302 -16.63 -23.39 8.83
C LEU A 302 -16.40 -23.94 7.42
N LEU A 303 -16.47 -25.26 7.24
CA LEU A 303 -16.38 -25.89 5.93
C LEU A 303 -17.53 -25.44 5.01
N VAL A 304 -18.77 -25.43 5.51
CA VAL A 304 -19.94 -24.95 4.74
C VAL A 304 -19.76 -23.49 4.33
N LEU A 305 -19.30 -22.63 5.25
CA LEU A 305 -19.02 -21.22 4.95
C LEU A 305 -17.88 -21.06 3.94
N ALA A 306 -16.82 -21.87 4.03
CA ALA A 306 -15.73 -21.86 3.07
C ALA A 306 -16.20 -22.27 1.66
N VAL A 307 -17.08 -23.26 1.54
CA VAL A 307 -17.67 -23.65 0.25
C VAL A 307 -18.56 -22.53 -0.31
N ALA A 308 -19.40 -21.91 0.53
CA ALA A 308 -20.20 -20.77 0.12
C ALA A 308 -19.32 -19.59 -0.35
N LEU A 309 -18.20 -19.35 0.34
CA LEU A 309 -17.21 -18.35 -0.04
C LEU A 309 -16.58 -18.66 -1.41
N VAL A 310 -16.25 -19.92 -1.71
CA VAL A 310 -15.76 -20.31 -3.04
C VAL A 310 -16.79 -19.97 -4.12
N VAL A 311 -18.06 -20.31 -3.91
CA VAL A 311 -19.13 -19.99 -4.87
C VAL A 311 -19.24 -18.47 -5.09
N LEU A 312 -19.20 -17.68 -4.01
CA LEU A 312 -19.21 -16.22 -4.08
C LEU A 312 -18.01 -15.68 -4.88
N VAL A 313 -16.80 -16.12 -4.55
CA VAL A 313 -15.58 -15.63 -5.22
C VAL A 313 -15.56 -16.06 -6.69
N LEU A 314 -16.02 -17.26 -7.04
CA LEU A 314 -16.15 -17.68 -8.43
C LEU A 314 -17.12 -16.79 -9.21
N ALA A 315 -18.28 -16.47 -8.62
CA ALA A 315 -19.26 -15.57 -9.23
C ALA A 315 -18.69 -14.16 -9.44
N LEU A 316 -18.01 -13.61 -8.42
CA LEU A 316 -17.40 -12.27 -8.50
C LEU A 316 -16.16 -12.24 -9.40
N SER A 317 -15.47 -13.37 -9.59
CA SER A 317 -14.27 -13.48 -10.45
C SER A 317 -14.55 -13.36 -11.94
N VAL A 318 -15.81 -13.42 -12.38
CA VAL A 318 -16.17 -13.25 -13.80
C VAL A 318 -15.65 -11.92 -14.36
N ARG A 319 -15.90 -10.80 -13.68
CA ARG A 319 -15.47 -9.48 -14.18
C ARG A 319 -13.94 -9.30 -14.17
N PRO A 320 -13.21 -9.63 -13.08
CA PRO A 320 -11.75 -9.64 -13.08
C PRO A 320 -11.13 -10.57 -14.12
N ALA A 321 -11.69 -11.75 -14.35
CA ALA A 321 -11.19 -12.68 -15.35
C ALA A 321 -11.36 -12.12 -16.77
N LEU A 322 -12.53 -11.57 -17.09
CA LEU A 322 -12.75 -10.87 -18.37
C LEU A 322 -11.79 -9.69 -18.56
N ASN A 323 -11.50 -8.95 -17.48
CA ASN A 323 -10.50 -7.87 -17.51
C ASN A 323 -9.08 -8.37 -17.82
N LEU A 324 -8.65 -9.52 -17.25
CA LEU A 324 -7.35 -10.12 -17.57
C LEU A 324 -7.25 -10.55 -19.04
N LEU A 325 -8.35 -11.04 -19.60
CA LEU A 325 -8.44 -11.44 -21.02
C LEU A 325 -8.57 -10.24 -21.97
N SER A 326 -8.97 -9.07 -21.47
CA SER A 326 -9.11 -7.84 -22.25
C SER A 326 -7.75 -7.30 -22.71
N ARG A 327 -7.74 -6.68 -23.90
CA ARG A 327 -6.59 -5.89 -24.37
C ARG A 327 -6.49 -4.56 -23.62
N ASP A 328 -7.63 -3.95 -23.32
CA ASP A 328 -7.78 -2.71 -22.57
C ASP A 328 -7.99 -3.00 -21.08
N GLN A 329 -7.03 -3.71 -20.48
CA GLN A 329 -7.09 -4.11 -19.09
C GLN A 329 -7.12 -2.89 -18.16
N TYR A 330 -8.10 -2.84 -17.26
CA TYR A 330 -8.15 -1.87 -16.17
C TYR A 330 -7.29 -2.32 -14.99
N MET A 331 -6.59 -1.36 -14.40
CA MET A 331 -5.69 -1.55 -13.25
C MET A 331 -6.38 -1.15 -11.95
N ASN A 332 -6.15 -1.92 -10.87
CA ASN A 332 -6.55 -1.59 -9.48
C ASN A 332 -8.05 -1.22 -9.35
N THR A 333 -8.92 -2.00 -9.98
CA THR A 333 -10.36 -1.74 -10.04
C THR A 333 -11.14 -2.72 -9.17
N SER A 334 -12.06 -2.18 -8.38
CA SER A 334 -13.06 -2.92 -7.62
C SER A 334 -14.38 -2.93 -8.39
N PHE A 335 -15.02 -4.10 -8.48
CA PHE A 335 -16.30 -4.27 -9.19
C PHE A 335 -17.50 -4.33 -8.25
N ASP A 336 -17.25 -4.27 -6.94
CA ASP A 336 -18.24 -4.33 -5.88
C ASP A 336 -17.86 -3.36 -4.73
N PRO A 337 -18.84 -2.84 -3.97
CA PRO A 337 -18.60 -1.88 -2.87
C PRO A 337 -17.77 -2.41 -1.69
N LEU A 338 -17.73 -3.75 -1.53
CA LEU A 338 -17.04 -4.43 -0.44
C LEU A 338 -15.61 -4.82 -0.83
N ARG A 339 -15.24 -4.62 -2.10
CA ARG A 339 -13.90 -4.87 -2.66
C ARG A 339 -13.47 -6.31 -2.46
N LEU A 340 -14.39 -7.26 -2.67
CA LEU A 340 -14.18 -8.68 -2.38
C LEU A 340 -13.38 -9.41 -3.45
N VAL A 341 -13.47 -9.00 -4.72
CA VAL A 341 -12.69 -9.60 -5.82
C VAL A 341 -12.32 -8.52 -6.82
N ASN A 342 -11.04 -8.15 -6.84
CA ASN A 342 -10.56 -6.99 -7.60
C ASN A 342 -9.60 -7.38 -8.73
N THR A 343 -9.28 -6.40 -9.58
CA THR A 343 -8.13 -6.47 -10.49
C THR A 343 -6.96 -5.69 -9.94
N TYR A 344 -5.76 -6.14 -10.27
CA TYR A 344 -4.52 -5.56 -9.80
C TYR A 344 -3.58 -5.32 -10.98
N GLY A 345 -2.77 -4.29 -10.85
CA GLY A 345 -1.67 -4.05 -11.76
C GLY A 345 -0.77 -2.95 -11.20
N ALA A 346 0.47 -2.94 -11.66
CA ALA A 346 1.46 -1.98 -11.21
C ALA A 346 2.38 -1.61 -12.37
N PHE A 347 2.61 -0.30 -12.53
CA PHE A 347 3.60 0.26 -13.45
C PHE A 347 3.48 -0.21 -14.90
N GLY A 348 2.24 -0.35 -15.39
CA GLY A 348 1.98 -0.69 -16.80
C GLY A 348 2.61 0.29 -17.78
N SER A 349 2.66 1.58 -17.41
CA SER A 349 3.36 2.64 -18.15
C SER A 349 4.52 3.19 -17.32
N ILE A 350 5.65 3.45 -17.98
CA ILE A 350 6.89 3.88 -17.32
C ILE A 350 7.09 5.37 -17.49
N THR A 351 7.41 6.08 -16.41
CA THR A 351 7.76 7.50 -16.51
C THR A 351 9.24 7.63 -16.91
N ARG A 352 9.57 8.50 -17.87
CA ARG A 352 10.94 8.66 -18.40
C ARG A 352 11.73 9.79 -17.76
N ALA A 353 11.06 10.67 -17.01
CA ALA A 353 11.69 11.75 -16.28
C ALA A 353 11.05 11.88 -14.91
N ARG A 354 11.86 12.01 -13.85
CA ARG A 354 11.33 12.28 -12.51
C ARG A 354 10.98 13.76 -12.39
N TYR A 355 9.73 14.04 -12.03
CA TYR A 355 9.31 15.38 -11.64
C TYR A 355 9.00 15.40 -10.15
N GLY A 356 9.24 16.53 -9.50
CA GLY A 356 8.90 16.75 -8.09
C GLY A 356 8.34 18.15 -7.88
N LEU A 357 7.50 18.27 -6.85
CA LEU A 357 6.93 19.53 -6.41
C LEU A 357 7.61 19.96 -5.11
N VAL A 358 8.02 21.21 -5.05
CA VAL A 358 8.59 21.85 -3.86
C VAL A 358 7.63 22.96 -3.44
N VAL A 359 7.15 22.88 -2.20
CA VAL A 359 6.26 23.89 -1.62
C VAL A 359 7.13 24.90 -0.89
N GLU A 360 6.87 26.18 -1.11
CA GLU A 360 7.69 27.27 -0.60
C GLU A 360 6.83 28.35 0.03
N GLY A 361 7.25 28.88 1.17
CA GLY A 361 6.61 30.01 1.84
C GLY A 361 7.53 31.22 1.98
N THR A 362 6.96 32.42 2.17
CA THR A 362 7.69 33.65 2.49
C THR A 362 6.83 34.63 3.30
N ASN A 363 7.50 35.47 4.11
CA ASN A 363 6.91 36.60 4.84
C ASN A 363 7.29 37.96 4.24
N ALA A 364 8.02 37.97 3.11
CA ALA A 364 8.38 39.21 2.43
C ALA A 364 7.19 39.74 1.61
N GLU A 365 6.98 41.06 1.63
CA GLU A 365 5.89 41.71 0.88
C GLU A 365 6.14 41.66 -0.63
N ASN A 366 7.39 41.89 -1.05
CA ASN A 366 7.85 41.81 -2.44
C ASN A 366 9.02 40.81 -2.52
N PRO A 367 8.75 39.50 -2.45
CA PRO A 367 9.79 38.49 -2.32
C PRO A 367 10.62 38.36 -3.61
N GLY A 368 11.93 38.48 -3.47
CA GLY A 368 12.89 37.98 -4.45
C GLY A 368 13.03 36.45 -4.36
N GLU A 369 13.84 35.87 -5.23
CA GLU A 369 13.99 34.41 -5.28
C GLU A 369 14.62 33.83 -3.99
N GLY A 370 15.51 34.57 -3.32
CA GLY A 370 16.14 34.15 -2.07
C GLY A 370 15.26 34.25 -0.81
N ASP A 371 14.07 34.85 -0.91
CA ASP A 371 13.17 35.04 0.24
C ASP A 371 12.23 33.84 0.48
N TRP A 372 12.24 32.87 -0.42
CA TRP A 372 11.39 31.68 -0.38
C TRP A 372 12.08 30.56 0.40
N ARG A 373 11.34 29.94 1.33
CA ARG A 373 11.84 28.83 2.16
C ARG A 373 11.02 27.58 1.88
N GLU A 374 11.72 26.47 1.62
CA GLU A 374 11.14 25.19 1.20
C GLU A 374 10.58 24.39 2.40
N TYR A 375 9.39 23.84 2.25
CA TYR A 375 8.82 22.83 3.16
C TYR A 375 9.40 21.45 2.84
N GLU A 376 9.74 20.68 3.88
CA GLU A 376 10.31 19.35 3.70
C GLU A 376 9.28 18.25 3.95
N PHE A 377 9.16 17.35 2.98
CA PHE A 377 8.33 16.16 3.08
C PHE A 377 9.15 14.97 3.59
N ARG A 378 8.47 13.93 4.08
CA ARG A 378 9.15 12.78 4.71
C ARG A 378 9.85 11.90 3.68
N GLY A 379 9.26 11.75 2.52
CA GLY A 379 9.69 10.85 1.45
C GLY A 379 10.13 11.55 0.17
N GLN A 380 9.59 12.72 -0.16
CA GLN A 380 10.01 13.44 -1.38
C GLN A 380 11.37 14.13 -1.21
N PRO A 381 12.26 14.09 -2.22
CA PRO A 381 13.61 14.64 -2.14
C PRO A 381 13.61 16.16 -2.34
N VAL A 382 13.32 16.90 -1.28
CA VAL A 382 13.44 18.38 -1.27
C VAL A 382 14.92 18.75 -1.14
N LYS A 383 15.58 18.30 -0.07
CA LYS A 383 17.03 18.34 0.09
C LYS A 383 17.70 17.29 -0.78
N THR A 384 18.74 17.69 -1.51
CA THR A 384 19.45 16.83 -2.48
C THR A 384 20.56 16.00 -1.85
N ASP A 385 21.11 16.44 -0.73
CA ASP A 385 22.21 15.83 0.02
C ASP A 385 21.75 14.75 1.01
N GLU A 386 20.45 14.63 1.22
CA GLU A 386 19.90 13.64 2.13
C GLU A 386 19.72 12.26 1.49
N ARG A 387 20.19 11.22 2.21
CA ARG A 387 20.00 9.84 1.81
C ARG A 387 18.50 9.47 1.77
N PRO A 388 17.98 8.99 0.62
CA PRO A 388 16.60 8.50 0.54
C PRO A 388 16.37 7.30 1.46
N ARG A 389 15.26 7.32 2.21
CA ARG A 389 14.99 6.38 3.31
C ARG A 389 14.16 5.17 2.86
N GLN A 390 14.27 4.08 3.64
CA GLN A 390 13.35 2.95 3.57
C GLN A 390 12.09 3.28 4.38
N TRP A 391 10.95 3.34 3.69
CA TRP A 391 9.63 3.59 4.26
C TRP A 391 8.74 2.36 4.17
N ALA A 392 8.75 1.65 3.02
CA ALA A 392 7.97 0.43 2.89
C ALA A 392 8.37 -0.57 3.99
N PRO A 393 7.39 -1.18 4.70
CA PRO A 393 5.97 -1.28 4.32
C PRO A 393 5.04 -0.12 4.76
N PHE A 394 5.53 0.93 5.42
CA PHE A 394 4.71 2.09 5.80
C PHE A 394 4.34 2.95 4.58
N HIS A 395 3.14 3.54 4.59
CA HIS A 395 2.63 4.36 3.48
C HIS A 395 2.61 5.85 3.85
N LEU A 396 3.37 6.66 3.12
CA LEU A 396 3.34 8.13 3.21
C LEU A 396 2.38 8.70 2.15
N ARG A 397 1.11 8.87 2.53
CA ARG A 397 0.01 9.13 1.58
C ARG A 397 0.16 10.47 0.87
N LEU A 398 0.54 11.52 1.60
CA LEU A 398 0.74 12.86 1.03
C LEU A 398 1.90 12.87 0.02
N ASP A 399 3.04 12.27 0.39
CA ASP A 399 4.21 12.14 -0.49
C ASP A 399 3.87 11.39 -1.79
N TRP A 400 3.08 10.32 -1.72
CA TRP A 400 2.60 9.62 -2.91
C TRP A 400 1.71 10.49 -3.80
N GLN A 401 0.82 11.28 -3.20
CA GLN A 401 -0.03 12.19 -3.97
C GLN A 401 0.76 13.33 -4.62
N LEU A 402 1.83 13.81 -3.97
CA LEU A 402 2.74 14.79 -4.57
C LEU A 402 3.47 14.22 -5.79
N TRP A 403 3.88 12.95 -5.76
CA TRP A 403 4.48 12.30 -6.93
C TRP A 403 3.49 12.22 -8.10
N PHE A 404 2.24 11.83 -7.86
CA PHE A 404 1.21 11.83 -8.91
C PHE A 404 0.95 13.24 -9.46
N ALA A 405 0.83 14.24 -8.57
CA ALA A 405 0.59 15.62 -8.96
C ALA A 405 1.72 16.18 -9.85
N ALA A 406 2.98 15.82 -9.54
CA ALA A 406 4.17 16.27 -10.26
C ALA A 406 4.25 15.77 -11.71
N MET A 407 3.51 14.72 -12.08
CA MET A 407 3.49 14.19 -13.45
C MET A 407 2.90 15.18 -14.47
N ARG A 408 2.05 16.10 -14.02
CA ARG A 408 1.45 17.15 -14.85
C ARG A 408 2.13 18.48 -14.57
N SER A 409 2.04 19.42 -15.52
CA SER A 409 2.57 20.77 -15.32
C SER A 409 1.64 21.69 -14.52
N ARG A 410 0.39 21.28 -14.28
CA ARG A 410 -0.60 22.04 -13.50
C ARG A 410 -1.54 21.10 -12.73
N PRO A 411 -2.15 21.54 -11.61
CA PRO A 411 -3.14 20.78 -10.88
C PRO A 411 -4.33 20.39 -11.75
N GLY A 412 -4.83 19.16 -11.58
CA GLY A 412 -6.03 18.65 -12.25
C GLY A 412 -7.16 18.31 -11.26
N PRO A 413 -8.23 17.66 -11.74
CA PRO A 413 -9.37 17.29 -10.91
C PRO A 413 -9.05 16.30 -9.77
N ARG A 414 -7.95 15.54 -9.86
CA ARG A 414 -7.52 14.58 -8.82
C ARG A 414 -6.73 15.27 -7.70
N GLU A 415 -6.13 16.42 -7.99
CA GLU A 415 -5.30 17.22 -7.08
C GLU A 415 -6.12 18.29 -6.33
N ARG A 416 -7.44 18.13 -6.21
CA ARG A 416 -8.33 19.06 -5.47
C ARG A 416 -7.94 19.24 -4.00
N TRP A 417 -7.23 18.28 -3.43
CA TRP A 417 -6.68 18.35 -2.07
C TRP A 417 -5.56 19.40 -1.92
N LEU A 418 -4.95 19.83 -3.03
CA LEU A 418 -3.80 20.73 -3.01
C LEU A 418 -4.15 22.15 -2.58
N THR A 419 -5.32 22.66 -2.99
CA THR A 419 -5.77 24.01 -2.59
C THR A 419 -6.02 24.08 -1.08
N PRO A 420 -6.86 23.20 -0.47
CA PRO A 420 -6.98 23.13 0.98
C PRO A 420 -5.65 22.89 1.69
N PHE A 421 -4.74 22.14 1.10
CA PHE A 421 -3.40 21.92 1.68
C PHE A 421 -2.60 23.22 1.79
N LEU A 422 -2.57 24.03 0.73
CA LEU A 422 -1.89 25.34 0.76
C LEU A 422 -2.57 26.32 1.71
N ASP A 423 -3.90 26.36 1.73
CA ASP A 423 -4.67 27.20 2.66
C ASP A 423 -4.35 26.84 4.12
N ARG A 424 -4.30 25.55 4.44
CA ARG A 424 -3.95 25.07 5.79
C ARG A 424 -2.52 25.40 6.20
N LEU A 425 -1.57 25.49 5.26
CA LEU A 425 -0.21 25.94 5.54
C LEU A 425 -0.17 27.45 5.79
N LEU A 426 -0.93 28.26 5.04
CA LEU A 426 -1.09 29.70 5.29
C LEU A 426 -1.77 29.98 6.65
N ASP A 427 -2.63 29.07 7.10
CA ASP A 427 -3.29 29.14 8.41
C ASP A 427 -2.41 28.64 9.56
N GLY A 428 -1.30 27.95 9.27
CA GLY A 428 -0.47 27.31 10.30
C GLY A 428 -1.11 26.09 10.96
N ASP A 429 -1.92 25.30 10.23
CA ASP A 429 -2.61 24.14 10.80
C ASP A 429 -1.59 23.05 11.25
N GLU A 430 -1.45 22.90 12.57
CA GLU A 430 -0.53 21.94 13.18
C GLU A 430 -0.77 20.49 12.71
N ARG A 431 -2.01 20.12 12.38
CA ARG A 431 -2.35 18.76 11.96
C ARG A 431 -1.74 18.47 10.59
N VAL A 432 -1.71 19.47 9.71
CA VAL A 432 -1.04 19.39 8.40
C VAL A 432 0.47 19.46 8.57
N HIS A 433 1.00 20.32 9.45
CA HIS A 433 2.44 20.36 9.74
C HIS A 433 2.97 18.99 10.20
N ARG A 434 2.20 18.24 11.00
CA ARG A 434 2.57 16.87 11.45
C ARG A 434 2.68 15.86 10.30
N LEU A 435 2.11 16.11 9.12
CA LEU A 435 2.31 15.26 7.94
C LEU A 435 3.68 15.48 7.30
N LEU A 436 4.25 16.68 7.49
CA LEU A 436 5.54 17.08 6.95
C LEU A 436 6.67 16.55 7.82
N ARG A 437 7.90 16.71 7.31
CA ARG A 437 9.12 16.38 8.04
C ARG A 437 9.67 17.60 8.78
N ASP A 438 9.77 18.71 8.06
CA ASP A 438 10.22 19.99 8.60
C ASP A 438 9.44 21.14 7.97
N THR A 439 9.21 22.19 8.76
CA THR A 439 8.42 23.35 8.37
C THR A 439 9.21 24.63 8.66
N PRO A 440 9.57 25.44 7.65
CA PRO A 440 10.36 26.66 7.87
C PRO A 440 9.58 27.78 8.56
N PHE A 441 8.25 27.61 8.68
CA PHE A 441 7.33 28.52 9.36
C PHE A 441 6.65 27.75 10.51
N PRO A 442 6.84 28.17 11.77
CA PRO A 442 6.08 27.66 12.90
C PRO A 442 4.57 27.87 12.73
N ALA A 443 3.75 27.06 13.40
CA ALA A 443 2.29 27.14 13.32
C ALA A 443 1.72 28.50 13.81
N ASP A 444 2.41 29.13 14.76
CA ASP A 444 2.06 30.45 15.32
C ASP A 444 2.56 31.64 14.47
N ASP A 445 3.48 31.39 13.53
CA ASP A 445 3.97 32.37 12.55
C ASP A 445 4.00 31.77 11.13
N PRO A 446 2.82 31.45 10.55
CA PRO A 446 2.74 30.85 9.22
C PRO A 446 3.09 31.86 8.12
N PRO A 447 3.43 31.38 6.90
CA PRO A 447 3.86 32.26 5.82
C PRO A 447 2.77 33.23 5.37
N GLU A 448 3.14 34.42 4.90
CA GLU A 448 2.21 35.36 4.27
C GLU A 448 1.87 34.98 2.82
N GLN A 449 2.83 34.36 2.12
CA GLN A 449 2.67 33.91 0.74
C GLN A 449 3.20 32.48 0.60
N ILE A 450 2.53 31.67 -0.22
CA ILE A 450 2.93 30.30 -0.53
C ILE A 450 2.90 30.07 -2.04
N ARG A 451 3.84 29.28 -2.56
CA ARG A 451 3.89 28.86 -3.97
C ARG A 451 4.32 27.39 -4.08
N ILE A 452 4.12 26.80 -5.26
CA ILE A 452 4.66 25.48 -5.58
C ILE A 452 5.49 25.57 -6.86
N ILE A 453 6.73 25.13 -6.78
CA ILE A 453 7.66 25.06 -7.91
C ILE A 453 7.82 23.61 -8.34
N ARG A 454 7.84 23.38 -9.65
CA ARG A 454 8.08 22.06 -10.23
C ARG A 454 9.52 21.96 -10.70
N TYR A 455 10.15 20.85 -10.34
CA TYR A 455 11.52 20.53 -10.71
C TYR A 455 11.57 19.24 -11.52
N ARG A 456 12.55 19.14 -12.42
CA ARG A 456 13.04 17.87 -12.94
C ARG A 456 14.13 17.37 -12.01
N TYR A 457 14.04 16.12 -11.62
CA TYR A 457 15.03 15.44 -10.82
C TYR A 457 15.75 14.40 -11.66
N ARG A 458 17.03 14.17 -11.35
CA ARG A 458 17.77 12.98 -11.71
C ARG A 458 18.63 12.52 -10.55
N PHE A 459 18.94 11.24 -10.46
CA PHE A 459 19.99 10.77 -9.58
C PHE A 459 21.33 11.41 -9.97
N THR A 460 22.17 11.65 -8.97
CA THR A 460 23.58 11.94 -9.20
C THR A 460 24.31 10.72 -9.75
N THR A 461 25.33 10.92 -10.59
CA THR A 461 26.25 9.83 -10.93
C THR A 461 27.12 9.45 -9.73
N PRO A 462 27.80 8.30 -9.73
CA PRO A 462 28.71 7.93 -8.65
C PRO A 462 29.82 8.97 -8.40
N GLU A 463 30.33 9.58 -9.47
CA GLU A 463 31.35 10.63 -9.42
C GLU A 463 30.78 11.91 -8.79
N GLU A 464 29.63 12.39 -9.27
CA GLU A 464 28.98 13.59 -8.72
C GLU A 464 28.66 13.42 -7.23
N ARG A 465 28.19 12.22 -6.85
CA ARG A 465 27.89 11.90 -5.45
C ARG A 465 29.16 11.85 -4.59
N ALA A 466 30.27 11.33 -5.13
CA ALA A 466 31.54 11.31 -4.43
C ALA A 466 32.11 12.71 -4.20
N GLU A 467 31.91 13.63 -5.15
CA GLU A 467 32.39 15.02 -5.08
C GLU A 467 31.51 15.90 -4.19
N THR A 468 30.20 15.78 -4.28
CA THR A 468 29.25 16.72 -3.65
C THR A 468 28.53 16.16 -2.43
N GLY A 469 28.43 14.84 -2.29
CA GLY A 469 27.57 14.18 -1.31
C GLY A 469 26.09 14.11 -1.72
N ASP A 470 25.68 14.80 -2.79
CA ASP A 470 24.30 14.82 -3.27
C ASP A 470 23.85 13.44 -3.79
N TRP A 471 22.60 13.08 -3.49
CA TRP A 471 21.89 11.94 -4.07
C TRP A 471 21.07 12.33 -5.31
N TRP A 472 20.71 13.60 -5.41
CA TRP A 472 19.86 14.14 -6.46
C TRP A 472 20.46 15.39 -7.08
N ARG A 473 20.27 15.55 -8.39
CA ARG A 473 20.30 16.87 -9.02
C ARG A 473 18.88 17.27 -9.35
N ARG A 474 18.55 18.55 -9.16
CA ARG A 474 17.26 19.12 -9.55
C ARG A 474 17.43 20.37 -10.39
N GLU A 475 16.60 20.51 -11.40
CA GLU A 475 16.52 21.67 -12.28
C GLU A 475 15.11 22.26 -12.17
N ARG A 476 15.02 23.56 -11.89
CA ARG A 476 13.73 24.26 -11.83
C ARG A 476 13.14 24.34 -13.24
N LEU A 477 11.88 23.91 -13.38
CA LEU A 477 11.18 23.95 -14.66
C LEU A 477 10.21 25.12 -14.72
N ASP A 478 9.16 25.04 -13.90
CA ASP A 478 8.01 25.94 -13.98
C ASP A 478 7.40 26.19 -12.61
N THR A 479 6.52 27.19 -12.55
CA THR A 479 5.72 27.49 -11.36
C THR A 479 4.42 26.70 -11.48
N TYR A 480 4.26 25.68 -10.63
CA TYR A 480 3.11 24.77 -10.64
C TYR A 480 1.86 25.43 -10.05
N VAL A 481 2.04 26.13 -8.92
CA VAL A 481 1.04 27.02 -8.32
C VAL A 481 1.69 28.38 -8.08
N PRO A 482 1.18 29.47 -8.68
CA PRO A 482 1.67 30.82 -8.44
C PRO A 482 1.63 31.23 -6.97
N ALA A 483 2.42 32.25 -6.62
CA ALA A 483 2.36 32.84 -5.29
C ALA A 483 0.92 33.27 -4.95
N THR A 484 0.41 32.73 -3.85
CA THR A 484 -0.92 33.06 -3.31
C THR A 484 -0.77 33.48 -1.84
N SER A 485 -1.67 34.33 -1.39
CA SER A 485 -1.71 34.89 -0.03
C SER A 485 -3.10 34.74 0.54
N ASP A 486 -3.25 34.58 1.86
CA ASP A 486 -4.56 34.70 2.51
C ASP A 486 -5.10 36.15 2.37
N PRO A 487 -6.20 36.36 1.62
CA PRO A 487 -6.79 37.69 1.44
C PRO A 487 -7.24 38.34 2.76
N GLY A 488 -7.62 37.54 3.76
CA GLY A 488 -8.13 38.00 5.06
C GLY A 488 -7.06 38.51 6.02
N ARG A 489 -5.83 38.00 5.94
CA ARG A 489 -4.69 38.48 6.74
C ARG A 489 -4.08 39.78 6.22
N ARG A 490 -3.99 39.97 4.89
CA ARG A 490 -3.49 41.23 4.28
C ARG A 490 -4.27 42.46 4.75
N THR A 491 -5.58 42.31 4.97
CA THR A 491 -6.43 43.39 5.48
C THR A 491 -6.18 43.67 6.97
N ARG A 492 -6.01 42.64 7.83
CA ARG A 492 -5.82 42.82 9.28
C ARG A 492 -4.50 43.52 9.67
N ARG A 493 -3.43 43.38 8.88
CA ARG A 493 -2.16 44.09 9.11
C ARG A 493 -2.12 45.51 8.55
N ARG A 494 -2.92 45.87 7.54
CA ARG A 494 -3.04 47.28 7.12
C ARG A 494 -3.69 48.19 8.19
N PHE A 495 -4.33 47.60 9.19
CA PHE A 495 -5.00 48.29 10.29
C PHE A 495 -4.30 48.09 11.66
N ARG A 496 -3.09 47.54 11.67
CA ARG A 496 -2.17 47.55 12.82
C ARG A 496 -0.92 48.32 12.43
#